data_AF-A0A0N0APY0-F1
#
_entry.id   AF-A0A0N0APY0-F1
#
_cell.length_a   1.000
_cell.length_b   1.000
_cell.length_c   1.000
_cell.angle_alpha   90.00
_cell.angle_beta   90.00
_cell.angle_gamma   90.00
#
_symmetry.space_group_name_H-M   'P 1'
#
loop_
_entity.id
_entity.type
_entity.pdbx_description
1 polymer ?
#
loop_
_entity_poly.entity_id
_entity_poly.type
_entity_poly.pdbx_seq_one_letter_code
_entity_poly.pdbx_strand_id
1 'polypeptide(L)'
;MARKANTSSGDAANPGRLKQIALTYKMTRKADPKVGLVVAGVGIGVLGVLLAIGFLIGHPVYLGILGFVLGLLAAAVVFGRRAERAAFGQMEGQPGAAAAVLQNVGRGWTTTPAVAMNRTQDVVHRAVGRAGIVLVAEGNPNRVKTLLAAEKKRMNRVVVDVPVHDIIVGDGEGQVPLKKVRTTMLKLPRVLTGPQVTVANDRLRAMGDLMSNMPLPKGPMPKGMRMPRGGKMR
;
A
#
# COMPACT_ATOMS: atom_id res chain seq x y z
N MET A 1 34.67 -39.37 -11.04
CA MET A 1 34.11 -38.68 -9.85
C MET A 1 34.50 -37.20 -9.92
N ALA A 2 33.56 -36.32 -10.28
CA ALA A 2 33.79 -34.88 -10.35
C ALA A 2 32.76 -34.16 -9.48
N ARG A 3 33.26 -33.45 -8.46
CA ARG A 3 32.48 -32.73 -7.45
C ARG A 3 31.88 -31.47 -8.09
N LYS A 4 30.58 -31.49 -8.38
CA LYS A 4 29.83 -30.32 -8.85
C LYS A 4 29.63 -29.37 -7.67
N ALA A 5 30.37 -28.27 -7.66
CA ALA A 5 30.17 -27.19 -6.69
C ALA A 5 28.78 -26.57 -6.91
N ASN A 6 27.94 -26.63 -5.87
CA ASN A 6 26.73 -25.83 -5.78
C ASN A 6 27.14 -24.36 -5.68
N THR A 7 26.98 -23.62 -6.77
CA THR A 7 26.97 -22.16 -6.76
C THR A 7 25.80 -21.72 -5.87
N SER A 8 26.14 -21.18 -4.70
CA SER A 8 25.23 -20.45 -3.82
C SER A 8 24.70 -19.23 -4.55
N SER A 9 23.47 -19.35 -5.07
CA SER A 9 22.62 -18.23 -5.47
C SER A 9 22.14 -17.46 -4.23
N GLY A 10 23.06 -16.78 -3.55
CA GLY A 10 22.82 -16.05 -2.31
C GLY A 10 23.34 -14.61 -2.27
N ASP A 11 23.94 -14.09 -3.35
CA ASP A 11 24.62 -12.79 -3.35
C ASP A 11 24.04 -11.80 -4.37
N ALA A 12 22.73 -11.55 -4.28
CA ALA A 12 22.14 -10.35 -4.86
C ALA A 12 21.01 -9.81 -3.97
N ALA A 13 21.15 -8.56 -3.54
CA ALA A 13 20.09 -7.68 -3.04
C ALA A 13 19.53 -7.88 -1.61
N ASN A 14 20.40 -8.01 -0.60
CA ASN A 14 20.04 -7.59 0.76
C ASN A 14 21.21 -6.82 1.39
N PRO A 15 21.27 -5.48 1.32
CA PRO A 15 22.21 -4.74 2.15
C PRO A 15 21.98 -5.18 3.61
N GLY A 16 23.04 -5.53 4.34
CA GLY A 16 22.92 -6.06 5.71
C GLY A 16 22.02 -5.17 6.58
N ARG A 17 21.32 -5.75 7.55
CA ARG A 17 20.30 -5.05 8.38
C ARG A 17 20.80 -3.70 8.92
N LEU A 18 22.07 -3.61 9.32
CA LEU A 18 22.70 -2.36 9.76
C LEU A 18 22.80 -1.29 8.65
N LYS A 19 23.13 -1.69 7.41
CA LYS A 19 23.14 -0.80 6.24
C LYS A 19 21.73 -0.33 5.88
N GLN A 20 20.71 -1.19 6.02
CA GLN A 20 19.31 -0.80 5.83
C GLN A 20 18.88 0.26 6.84
N ILE A 21 19.14 0.03 8.13
CA ILE A 21 18.85 1.00 9.20
C ILE A 21 19.57 2.34 8.93
N ALA A 22 20.85 2.29 8.55
CA ALA A 22 21.62 3.48 8.23
C ALA A 22 21.05 4.23 7.01
N LEU A 23 20.60 3.52 5.98
CA LEU A 23 19.96 4.11 4.80
C LEU A 23 18.63 4.76 5.18
N THR A 24 17.77 4.06 5.92
CA THR A 24 16.51 4.60 6.43
C THR A 24 16.74 5.83 7.29
N TYR A 25 17.76 5.83 8.16
CA TYR A 25 18.12 6.99 8.97
C TYR A 25 18.55 8.18 8.11
N LYS A 26 19.41 7.97 7.09
CA LYS A 26 19.82 9.03 6.16
C LYS A 26 18.62 9.61 5.40
N MET A 27 17.73 8.76 4.91
CA MET A 27 16.50 9.19 4.21
C MET A 27 15.56 9.96 5.13
N THR A 28 15.39 9.48 6.36
CA THR A 28 14.54 10.12 7.37
C THR A 28 15.09 11.47 7.78
N ARG A 29 16.41 11.59 8.02
CA ARG A 29 17.06 12.85 8.40
C ARG A 29 16.94 13.94 7.32
N LYS A 30 16.88 13.56 6.04
CA LYS A 30 16.65 14.51 4.93
C LYS A 30 15.26 15.16 5.02
N ALA A 31 14.24 14.43 5.45
CA ALA A 31 12.88 14.93 5.62
C ALA A 31 12.66 15.56 7.01
N ASP A 32 13.29 15.03 8.06
CA ASP A 32 13.18 15.51 9.44
C ASP A 32 14.59 15.62 10.07
N PRO A 33 15.23 16.80 10.06
CA PRO A 33 16.58 16.96 10.58
C PRO A 33 16.66 16.78 12.10
N LYS A 34 15.54 16.89 12.82
CA LYS A 34 15.47 16.76 14.29
C LYS A 34 15.34 15.31 14.74
N VAL A 35 15.18 14.34 13.83
CA VAL A 35 15.00 12.92 14.17
C VAL A 35 16.09 12.38 15.08
N GLY A 36 17.37 12.71 14.82
CA GLY A 36 18.47 12.24 15.66
C GLY A 36 18.34 12.72 17.11
N LEU A 37 18.04 14.01 17.30
CA LEU A 37 17.88 14.61 18.62
C LEU A 37 16.65 14.07 19.36
N VAL A 38 15.54 13.88 18.65
CA VAL A 38 14.31 13.37 19.26
C VAL A 38 14.47 11.90 19.65
N VAL A 39 15.04 11.07 18.79
CA VAL A 39 15.24 9.64 19.07
C VAL A 39 16.22 9.45 20.23
N ALA A 40 17.34 10.20 20.24
CA ALA A 40 18.28 10.20 21.36
C ALA A 40 17.63 10.72 22.65
N GLY A 41 16.89 11.83 22.57
CA GLY A 41 16.20 12.43 23.71
C GLY A 41 15.14 11.51 24.33
N VAL A 42 14.38 10.77 23.53
CA VAL A 42 13.41 9.78 24.03
C VAL A 42 14.13 8.59 24.69
N GLY A 43 15.18 8.06 24.05
CA GLY A 43 15.94 6.94 24.61
C GLY A 43 16.60 7.28 25.94
N ILE A 44 17.29 8.43 26.00
CA ILE A 44 17.94 8.94 27.21
C ILE A 44 16.90 9.34 28.25
N GLY A 45 15.78 9.94 27.85
CA GLY A 45 14.71 10.34 28.75
C GLY A 45 14.08 9.15 29.46
N VAL A 46 13.73 8.07 28.73
CA VAL A 46 13.17 6.85 29.32
C VAL A 46 14.17 6.18 30.26
N LEU A 47 15.44 6.08 29.84
CA LEU A 47 16.51 5.52 30.66
C LEU A 47 16.71 6.34 31.95
N GLY A 48 16.78 7.68 31.83
CA GLY A 48 16.99 8.59 32.95
C GLY A 48 15.85 8.57 33.96
N VAL A 49 14.59 8.53 33.48
CA VAL A 49 13.41 8.43 34.36
C VAL A 49 13.43 7.11 35.13
N LEU A 50 13.67 5.98 34.45
CA LEU A 50 13.68 4.68 35.10
C LEU A 50 14.88 4.50 36.04
N LEU A 51 16.05 5.03 35.69
CA LEU A 51 17.19 5.08 36.60
C LEU A 51 16.91 5.93 37.83
N ALA A 52 16.32 7.12 37.68
CA ALA A 52 15.96 7.97 38.81
C ALA A 52 15.01 7.23 39.76
N ILE A 53 13.95 6.60 39.23
CA ILE A 53 13.04 5.75 40.01
C ILE A 53 13.81 4.59 40.68
N GLY A 54 14.77 4.00 39.97
CA GLY A 54 15.67 2.97 40.50
C GLY A 54 16.46 3.40 41.72
N PHE A 55 17.00 4.62 41.71
CA PHE A 55 17.68 5.20 42.86
C PHE A 55 16.73 5.49 44.02
N LEU A 56 15.51 5.95 43.74
CA LEU A 56 14.51 6.22 44.79
C LEU A 56 14.04 4.94 45.52
N ILE A 57 13.94 3.81 44.81
CA ILE A 57 13.42 2.54 45.35
C ILE A 57 14.56 1.62 45.83
N GLY A 58 15.83 2.03 45.67
CA GLY A 58 17.00 1.22 46.09
C GLY A 58 17.35 0.07 45.15
N HIS A 59 16.77 0.02 43.95
CA HIS A 59 17.05 -0.98 42.91
C HIS A 59 17.55 -0.35 41.60
N PRO A 60 18.64 0.45 41.62
CA PRO A 60 19.12 1.18 40.44
C PRO A 60 19.61 0.25 39.33
N VAL A 61 20.20 -0.91 39.67
CA VAL A 61 20.71 -1.87 38.67
C VAL A 61 19.58 -2.50 37.87
N TYR A 62 18.53 -2.99 38.54
CA TYR A 62 17.40 -3.63 37.88
C TYR A 62 16.64 -2.64 36.99
N LEU A 63 16.29 -1.47 37.53
CA LEU A 63 15.58 -0.44 36.77
C LEU A 63 16.45 0.25 35.72
N GLY A 64 17.78 0.24 35.87
CA GLY A 64 18.72 0.67 34.84
C GLY A 64 18.75 -0.26 33.63
N ILE A 65 18.84 -1.58 33.85
CA ILE A 65 18.80 -2.57 32.77
C ILE A 65 17.43 -2.53 32.08
N LEU A 66 16.33 -2.51 32.85
CA LEU A 66 14.98 -2.40 32.30
C LEU A 66 14.80 -1.09 31.53
N GLY A 67 15.30 0.03 32.07
CA GLY A 67 15.25 1.33 31.41
C GLY A 67 16.07 1.42 30.15
N PHE A 68 17.19 0.70 30.06
CA PHE A 68 17.98 0.61 28.84
C PHE A 68 17.21 -0.12 27.73
N VAL A 69 16.62 -1.28 28.05
CA VAL A 69 15.82 -2.05 27.08
C VAL A 69 14.58 -1.26 26.64
N LEU A 70 13.84 -0.69 27.58
CA LEU A 70 12.66 0.12 27.28
C LEU A 70 13.01 1.42 26.55
N GLY A 71 14.15 2.03 26.87
CA GLY A 71 14.66 3.22 26.18
C GLY A 71 15.01 2.94 24.72
N LEU A 72 15.71 1.82 24.45
CA LEU A 72 15.98 1.37 23.08
C LEU A 72 14.68 1.05 22.32
N LEU A 73 13.72 0.38 22.96
CA LEU A 73 12.43 0.09 22.35
C LEU A 73 11.65 1.38 22.02
N ALA A 74 11.59 2.32 22.96
CA ALA A 74 10.93 3.61 22.76
C ALA A 74 11.60 4.42 21.63
N ALA A 75 12.94 4.46 21.60
CA ALA A 75 13.71 5.09 20.54
C ALA A 75 13.39 4.45 19.16
N ALA A 76 13.38 3.12 19.08
CA ALA A 76 13.05 2.40 17.85
C ALA A 76 11.61 2.67 17.37
N VAL A 77 10.63 2.67 18.27
CA VAL A 77 9.23 2.97 17.94
C VAL A 77 9.06 4.40 17.44
N VAL A 78 9.69 5.38 18.11
CA VAL A 78 9.64 6.78 17.69
C VAL A 78 10.35 6.99 16.36
N PHE A 79 11.51 6.38 16.16
CA PHE A 79 12.23 6.40 14.90
C PHE A 79 11.38 5.82 13.76
N GLY A 80 10.80 4.63 13.95
CA GLY A 80 9.93 3.99 12.95
C GLY A 80 8.75 4.87 12.55
N ARG A 81 8.04 5.44 13.53
CA ARG A 81 6.92 6.36 13.27
C ARG A 81 7.33 7.61 12.49
N ARG A 82 8.52 8.16 12.74
CA ARG A 82 9.01 9.33 12.00
C ARG A 82 9.54 8.96 10.61
N ALA A 83 10.20 7.82 10.47
CA ALA A 83 10.64 7.29 9.18
C ALA A 83 9.45 7.01 8.25
N GLU A 84 8.36 6.42 8.76
CA GLU A 84 7.11 6.23 8.02
C GLU A 84 6.55 7.57 7.52
N ARG A 85 6.45 8.58 8.40
CA ARG A 85 5.96 9.91 8.03
C ARG A 85 6.82 10.57 6.94
N ALA A 86 8.14 10.47 7.07
CA ALA A 86 9.08 10.98 6.08
C ALA A 86 8.93 10.27 4.72
N ALA A 87 8.80 8.94 4.73
CA ALA A 87 8.61 8.15 3.53
C ALA A 87 7.28 8.48 2.83
N PHE A 88 6.18 8.58 3.58
CA PHE A 88 4.89 8.94 3.00
C PHE A 88 4.86 10.38 2.45
N GLY A 89 5.50 11.34 3.12
CA GLY A 89 5.60 12.70 2.61
C GLY A 89 6.39 12.82 1.30
N GLN A 90 7.36 11.93 1.06
CA GLN A 90 8.09 11.88 -0.21
C GLN A 90 7.31 11.18 -1.34
N MET A 91 6.34 10.32 -0.97
CA MET A 91 5.48 9.61 -1.91
C MET A 91 4.24 10.42 -2.30
N GLU A 92 3.80 11.36 -1.46
CA GLU A 92 2.69 12.27 -1.76
C GLU A 92 2.93 13.01 -3.09
N GLY A 93 2.03 12.82 -4.07
CA GLY A 93 2.11 13.42 -5.39
C GLY A 93 2.78 12.59 -6.49
N GLN A 94 3.37 11.44 -6.16
CA GLN A 94 3.86 10.50 -7.18
C GLN A 94 2.78 9.48 -7.59
N PRO A 95 2.64 9.16 -8.89
CA PRO A 95 1.81 8.04 -9.32
C PRO A 95 2.28 6.73 -8.67
N GLY A 96 1.36 5.94 -8.12
CA GLY A 96 1.61 4.68 -7.44
C GLY A 96 1.77 4.78 -5.92
N ALA A 97 1.70 5.98 -5.34
CA ALA A 97 1.88 6.19 -3.90
C ALA A 97 0.77 5.52 -3.07
N ALA A 98 -0.47 5.53 -3.55
CA ALA A 98 -1.58 4.89 -2.87
C ALA A 98 -1.40 3.36 -2.83
N ALA A 99 -0.83 2.75 -3.87
CA ALA A 99 -0.52 1.32 -3.90
C ALA A 99 0.44 0.93 -2.76
N ALA A 100 1.49 1.71 -2.53
CA ALA A 100 2.48 1.45 -1.48
C ALA A 100 1.86 1.50 -0.08
N VAL A 101 0.92 2.41 0.16
CA VAL A 101 0.16 2.46 1.43
C VAL A 101 -0.72 1.23 1.58
N LEU A 102 -1.43 0.84 0.52
CA LEU A 102 -2.34 -0.30 0.55
C LEU A 102 -1.64 -1.65 0.73
N GLN A 103 -0.42 -1.80 0.25
CA GLN A 103 0.40 -2.99 0.51
C GLN A 103 0.74 -3.12 2.01
N ASN A 104 0.81 -1.98 2.73
CA ASN A 104 1.14 -1.90 4.15
C ASN A 104 -0.09 -1.74 5.07
N VAL A 105 -1.31 -1.91 4.55
CA VAL A 105 -2.54 -1.67 5.35
C VAL A 105 -2.65 -2.62 6.56
N GLY A 106 -2.17 -3.86 6.41
CA GLY A 106 -2.08 -4.87 7.47
C GLY A 106 -2.84 -6.16 7.16
N ARG A 107 -2.88 -7.07 8.14
CA ARG A 107 -3.51 -8.40 8.02
C ARG A 107 -5.03 -8.30 7.84
N GLY A 108 -5.59 -9.20 7.02
CA GLY A 108 -7.04 -9.28 6.77
C GLY A 108 -7.55 -8.40 5.63
N TRP A 109 -6.64 -7.76 4.90
CA TRP A 109 -6.91 -7.05 3.67
C TRP A 109 -6.21 -7.73 2.49
N THR A 110 -6.89 -7.81 1.36
CA THR A 110 -6.35 -8.24 0.08
C THR A 110 -6.31 -7.05 -0.85
N THR A 111 -5.11 -6.58 -1.17
CA THR A 111 -4.90 -5.43 -2.04
C THR A 111 -4.60 -5.88 -3.47
N THR A 112 -5.31 -5.31 -4.44
CA THR A 112 -5.02 -5.42 -5.87
C THR A 112 -4.67 -4.03 -6.39
N PRO A 113 -3.39 -3.74 -6.70
CA PRO A 113 -3.02 -2.44 -7.24
C PRO A 113 -3.51 -2.28 -8.69
N ALA A 114 -3.78 -1.04 -9.12
CA ALA A 114 -4.04 -0.68 -10.51
C ALA A 114 -5.16 -1.49 -11.19
N VAL A 115 -6.33 -1.60 -10.55
CA VAL A 115 -7.51 -2.25 -11.15
C VAL A 115 -8.09 -1.45 -12.33
N ALA A 116 -7.89 -0.13 -12.32
CA ALA A 116 -8.19 0.74 -13.43
C ALA A 116 -7.13 1.84 -13.51
N MET A 117 -6.71 2.19 -14.72
CA MET A 117 -5.74 3.25 -14.99
C MET A 117 -6.11 3.95 -16.29
N ASN A 118 -5.88 5.26 -16.35
CA ASN A 118 -6.03 6.02 -17.58
C ASN A 118 -4.67 6.42 -18.18
N ARG A 119 -4.70 7.01 -19.40
CA ARG A 119 -3.48 7.47 -20.10
C ARG A 119 -2.75 8.59 -19.36
N THR A 120 -3.43 9.30 -18.46
CA THR A 120 -2.86 10.41 -17.67
C THR A 120 -2.34 9.96 -16.31
N GLN A 121 -2.12 8.65 -16.12
CA GLN A 121 -1.61 8.06 -14.89
C GLN A 121 -2.47 8.30 -13.64
N ASP A 122 -3.78 8.54 -13.81
CA ASP A 122 -4.72 8.41 -12.70
C ASP A 122 -5.03 6.91 -12.52
N VAL A 123 -4.96 6.44 -11.28
CA VAL A 123 -5.02 5.00 -10.96
C VAL A 123 -6.06 4.76 -9.87
N VAL A 124 -6.78 3.66 -10.00
CA VAL A 124 -7.64 3.11 -8.94
C VAL A 124 -7.03 1.80 -8.47
N HIS A 125 -6.87 1.68 -7.16
CA HIS A 125 -6.48 0.47 -6.47
C HIS A 125 -7.69 -0.08 -5.72
N ARG A 126 -7.69 -1.38 -5.52
CA ARG A 126 -8.75 -2.08 -4.79
C ARG A 126 -8.16 -2.73 -3.55
N ALA A 127 -8.84 -2.59 -2.43
CA ALA A 127 -8.56 -3.34 -1.21
C ALA A 127 -9.85 -4.01 -0.73
N VAL A 128 -9.79 -5.30 -0.46
CA VAL A 128 -10.93 -6.10 0.00
C VAL A 128 -10.66 -6.57 1.42
N GLY A 129 -11.60 -6.36 2.33
CA GLY A 129 -11.46 -6.76 3.73
C GLY A 129 -12.81 -6.88 4.42
N ARG A 130 -12.81 -6.96 5.75
CA ARG A 130 -14.05 -7.10 6.54
C ARG A 130 -15.00 -5.89 6.44
N ALA A 131 -14.50 -4.75 5.97
CA ALA A 131 -15.33 -3.57 5.69
C ALA A 131 -15.97 -3.59 4.30
N GLY A 132 -15.74 -4.64 3.49
CA GLY A 132 -16.15 -4.71 2.10
C GLY A 132 -15.02 -4.35 1.14
N ILE A 133 -15.41 -3.80 -0.01
CA ILE A 133 -14.49 -3.39 -1.07
C ILE A 133 -14.21 -1.89 -0.91
N VAL A 134 -12.94 -1.52 -0.82
CA VAL A 134 -12.51 -0.13 -0.79
C VAL A 134 -11.74 0.16 -2.07
N LEU A 135 -12.25 1.10 -2.86
CA LEU A 135 -11.61 1.65 -4.04
C LEU A 135 -10.84 2.90 -3.62
N VAL A 136 -9.52 2.85 -3.70
CA VAL A 136 -8.65 3.98 -3.40
C VAL A 136 -8.08 4.50 -4.70
N ALA A 137 -8.35 5.75 -5.01
CA ALA A 137 -7.94 6.35 -6.25
C ALA A 137 -6.98 7.52 -6.05
N GLU A 138 -6.01 7.61 -6.94
CA GLU A 138 -4.95 8.63 -6.96
C GLU A 138 -4.95 9.35 -8.31
N GLY A 139 -4.69 10.65 -8.30
CA GLY A 139 -4.66 11.49 -9.49
C GLY A 139 -5.55 12.72 -9.39
N ASN A 140 -5.94 13.27 -10.54
CA ASN A 140 -6.79 14.47 -10.57
C ASN A 140 -8.24 14.13 -10.16
N PRO A 141 -8.82 14.81 -9.14
CA PRO A 141 -10.14 14.49 -8.60
C PRO A 141 -11.26 14.45 -9.65
N ASN A 142 -11.23 15.33 -10.66
CA ASN A 142 -12.29 15.41 -11.66
C ASN A 142 -12.28 14.21 -12.61
N ARG A 143 -11.09 13.72 -12.97
CA ARG A 143 -10.94 12.55 -13.87
C ARG A 143 -11.10 11.24 -13.10
N VAL A 144 -10.60 11.20 -11.88
CA VAL A 144 -10.65 10.05 -10.98
C VAL A 144 -12.08 9.71 -10.57
N LYS A 145 -12.96 10.69 -10.37
CA LYS A 145 -14.38 10.45 -10.05
C LYS A 145 -15.09 9.60 -11.10
N THR A 146 -14.85 9.87 -12.39
CA THR A 146 -15.43 9.07 -13.48
C THR A 146 -14.89 7.64 -13.48
N LEU A 147 -13.58 7.48 -13.24
CA LEU A 147 -12.92 6.18 -13.15
C LEU A 147 -13.44 5.36 -11.96
N LEU A 148 -13.60 5.99 -10.80
CA LEU A 148 -14.19 5.42 -9.60
C LEU A 148 -15.65 5.01 -9.82
N ALA A 149 -16.47 5.86 -10.45
CA ALA A 149 -17.87 5.55 -10.70
C ALA A 149 -18.03 4.32 -11.61
N ALA A 150 -17.20 4.21 -12.65
CA ALA A 150 -17.17 3.04 -13.52
C ALA A 150 -16.78 1.76 -12.76
N GLU A 151 -15.74 1.84 -11.92
CA GLU A 151 -15.28 0.69 -11.15
C GLU A 151 -16.28 0.31 -10.04
N LYS A 152 -16.88 1.28 -9.35
CA LYS A 152 -17.93 1.06 -8.33
C LYS A 152 -19.14 0.35 -8.94
N LYS A 153 -19.59 0.79 -10.12
CA LYS A 153 -20.68 0.14 -10.86
C LYS A 153 -20.31 -1.29 -11.28
N ARG A 154 -19.04 -1.52 -11.64
CA ARG A 154 -18.53 -2.86 -11.94
C ARG A 154 -18.57 -3.73 -10.68
N MET A 155 -17.98 -3.28 -9.57
CA MET A 155 -17.93 -4.03 -8.30
C MET A 155 -19.32 -4.41 -7.80
N ASN A 156 -20.28 -3.48 -7.85
CA ASN A 156 -21.66 -3.73 -7.45
C ASN A 156 -22.37 -4.79 -8.30
N ARG A 157 -21.95 -5.00 -9.55
CA ARG A 157 -22.46 -6.08 -10.42
C ARG A 157 -21.81 -7.42 -10.12
N VAL A 158 -20.52 -7.42 -9.76
CA VAL A 158 -19.74 -8.65 -9.51
C VAL A 158 -20.05 -9.24 -8.13
N VAL A 159 -20.09 -8.37 -7.11
CA VAL A 159 -20.21 -8.78 -5.72
C VAL A 159 -21.43 -8.10 -5.13
N VAL A 160 -22.59 -8.72 -5.36
CA VAL A 160 -23.86 -8.33 -4.75
C VAL A 160 -23.75 -8.52 -3.22
N ASP A 161 -24.34 -7.61 -2.46
CA ASP A 161 -24.38 -7.58 -0.98
C ASP A 161 -23.06 -7.23 -0.27
N VAL A 162 -22.05 -6.74 -0.99
CA VAL A 162 -20.82 -6.23 -0.38
C VAL A 162 -20.74 -4.71 -0.52
N PRO A 163 -20.55 -3.95 0.58
CA PRO A 163 -20.44 -2.50 0.49
C PRO A 163 -19.18 -2.10 -0.27
N VAL A 164 -19.32 -1.11 -1.15
CA VAL A 164 -18.23 -0.51 -1.93
C VAL A 164 -18.00 0.92 -1.48
N HIS A 165 -16.86 1.15 -0.85
CA HIS A 165 -16.40 2.46 -0.40
C HIS A 165 -15.41 3.04 -1.41
N ASP A 166 -15.42 4.35 -1.60
CA ASP A 166 -14.48 5.10 -2.42
C ASP A 166 -13.69 6.10 -1.57
N ILE A 167 -12.39 6.18 -1.85
CA ILE A 167 -11.46 7.13 -1.22
C ILE A 167 -10.64 7.78 -2.34
N ILE A 168 -10.69 9.10 -2.42
CA ILE A 168 -9.83 9.88 -3.32
C ILE A 168 -8.64 10.37 -2.49
N VAL A 169 -7.43 10.05 -2.93
CA VAL A 169 -6.19 10.45 -2.27
C VAL A 169 -5.76 11.84 -2.73
N GLY A 170 -5.47 12.71 -1.76
CA GLY A 170 -4.91 14.04 -1.97
C GLY A 170 -5.21 14.99 -0.81
N ASP A 171 -4.86 16.26 -0.97
CA ASP A 171 -4.94 17.28 0.11
C ASP A 171 -6.10 18.27 -0.06
N GLY A 172 -6.91 18.12 -1.11
CA GLY A 172 -8.07 18.99 -1.34
C GLY A 172 -9.30 18.61 -0.52
N GLU A 173 -10.35 19.42 -0.63
CA GLU A 173 -11.63 19.16 0.05
C GLU A 173 -12.25 17.83 -0.42
N GLY A 174 -12.74 17.04 0.54
CA GLY A 174 -13.29 15.69 0.29
C GLY A 174 -12.25 14.63 -0.09
N GLN A 175 -10.96 14.96 -0.05
CA GLN A 175 -9.86 14.01 -0.28
C GLN A 175 -9.23 13.57 1.04
N VAL A 176 -8.61 12.40 1.03
CA VAL A 176 -7.92 11.83 2.17
C VAL A 176 -6.41 11.92 1.92
N PRO A 177 -5.66 12.63 2.78
CA PRO A 177 -4.20 12.68 2.68
C PRO A 177 -3.61 11.27 2.73
N LEU A 178 -2.54 11.02 1.97
CA LEU A 178 -1.95 9.69 1.80
C LEU A 178 -1.64 9.02 3.16
N LYS A 179 -1.06 9.78 4.09
CA LYS A 179 -0.77 9.36 5.48
C LYS A 179 -2.00 8.90 6.29
N LYS A 180 -3.20 9.35 5.93
CA LYS A 180 -4.46 9.04 6.62
C LYS A 180 -5.24 7.90 5.97
N VAL A 181 -4.96 7.54 4.72
CA VAL A 181 -5.71 6.50 3.96
C VAL A 181 -5.85 5.21 4.75
N ARG A 182 -4.74 4.67 5.27
CA ARG A 182 -4.76 3.45 6.12
C ARG A 182 -5.68 3.59 7.32
N THR A 183 -5.61 4.73 8.02
CA THR A 183 -6.41 4.97 9.22
C THR A 183 -7.90 5.09 8.87
N THR A 184 -8.23 5.80 7.78
CA THR A 184 -9.60 5.92 7.28
C THR A 184 -10.18 4.56 6.91
N MET A 185 -9.42 3.72 6.20
CA MET A 185 -9.84 2.36 5.85
C MET A 185 -10.10 1.48 7.08
N LEU A 186 -9.22 1.54 8.08
CA LEU A 186 -9.35 0.73 9.29
C LEU A 186 -10.52 1.17 10.19
N LYS A 187 -11.01 2.40 10.04
CA LYS A 187 -12.19 2.93 10.75
C LYS A 187 -13.52 2.54 10.11
N LEU A 188 -13.52 2.00 8.90
CA LEU A 188 -14.74 1.56 8.25
C LEU A 188 -15.42 0.41 9.03
N PRO A 189 -16.76 0.37 9.06
CA PRO A 189 -17.50 -0.64 9.81
C PRO A 189 -17.23 -2.04 9.25
N ARG A 190 -16.96 -3.00 10.14
CA ARG A 190 -16.66 -4.39 9.77
C ARG A 190 -17.95 -5.19 9.58
N VAL A 191 -18.58 -5.00 8.44
CA VAL A 191 -19.86 -5.62 8.08
C VAL A 191 -19.74 -7.08 7.59
N LEU A 192 -18.57 -7.49 7.10
CA LEU A 192 -18.36 -8.83 6.54
C LEU A 192 -17.64 -9.77 7.52
N THR A 193 -18.06 -11.04 7.46
CA THR A 193 -17.36 -12.17 8.09
C THR A 193 -16.16 -12.62 7.24
N GLY A 194 -15.22 -13.34 7.85
CA GLY A 194 -14.03 -13.86 7.14
C GLY A 194 -14.38 -14.67 5.87
N PRO A 195 -15.30 -15.65 5.94
CA PRO A 195 -15.72 -16.42 4.77
C PRO A 195 -16.34 -15.55 3.66
N GLN A 196 -17.17 -14.55 4.01
CA GLN A 196 -17.74 -13.63 3.04
C GLN A 196 -16.67 -12.81 2.31
N VAL A 197 -15.60 -12.41 3.01
CA VAL A 197 -14.45 -11.73 2.40
C VAL A 197 -13.74 -12.66 1.41
N THR A 198 -13.55 -13.94 1.73
CA THR A 198 -12.96 -14.92 0.82
C THR A 198 -13.81 -15.08 -0.44
N VAL A 199 -15.12 -15.29 -0.29
CA VAL A 199 -16.05 -15.41 -1.43
C VAL A 199 -16.05 -14.16 -2.30
N ALA A 200 -16.04 -12.97 -1.70
CA ALA A 200 -15.94 -11.71 -2.44
C ALA A 200 -14.63 -11.62 -3.23
N ASN A 201 -13.51 -11.97 -2.61
CA ASN A 201 -12.20 -12.03 -3.28
C ASN A 201 -12.18 -13.03 -4.43
N ASP A 202 -12.76 -14.22 -4.26
CA ASP A 202 -12.77 -15.27 -5.29
C ASP A 202 -13.61 -14.86 -6.50
N ARG A 203 -14.79 -14.26 -6.27
CA ARG A 203 -15.61 -13.67 -7.35
C ARG A 203 -14.88 -12.58 -8.13
N LEU A 204 -14.18 -11.70 -7.41
CA LEU A 204 -13.38 -10.63 -8.01
C LEU A 204 -12.17 -11.15 -8.78
N ARG A 205 -11.53 -12.23 -8.33
CA ARG A 205 -10.44 -12.91 -9.03
C ARG A 205 -10.94 -13.61 -10.29
N ALA A 206 -12.01 -14.38 -10.18
CA ALA A 206 -12.61 -15.09 -11.31
C ALA A 206 -12.98 -14.12 -12.46
N MET A 207 -13.50 -12.93 -12.14
CA MET A 207 -13.76 -11.91 -13.17
C MET A 207 -12.52 -11.22 -13.71
N GLY A 208 -11.48 -11.03 -12.88
CA GLY A 208 -10.18 -10.53 -13.34
C GLY A 208 -9.53 -11.46 -14.35
N ASP A 209 -9.55 -12.77 -14.05
CA ASP A 209 -8.99 -13.82 -14.92
C ASP A 209 -9.81 -14.00 -16.20
N LEU A 210 -11.14 -13.91 -16.12
CA LEU A 210 -12.02 -14.04 -17.29
C LEU A 210 -11.88 -12.85 -18.26
N MET A 211 -11.44 -11.68 -17.79
CA MET A 211 -11.18 -10.52 -18.64
C MET A 211 -9.73 -10.44 -19.14
N SER A 212 -8.74 -10.91 -18.37
CA SER A 212 -7.34 -10.97 -18.82
C SER A 212 -7.10 -12.09 -19.85
N ASN A 213 -7.84 -13.19 -19.75
CA ASN A 213 -7.79 -14.32 -20.69
C ASN A 213 -8.89 -14.31 -21.75
N MET A 214 -9.64 -13.22 -21.93
CA MET A 214 -10.57 -13.14 -23.05
C MET A 214 -9.74 -13.08 -24.34
N PRO A 215 -9.73 -14.13 -25.18
CA PRO A 215 -9.05 -14.03 -26.46
C PRO A 215 -9.85 -13.00 -27.25
N LEU A 216 -9.31 -11.79 -27.42
CA LEU A 216 -9.79 -10.91 -28.47
C LEU A 216 -9.83 -11.79 -29.73
N PRO A 217 -11.00 -11.98 -30.38
CA PRO A 217 -11.02 -12.66 -31.66
C PRO A 217 -10.27 -11.74 -32.61
N LYS A 218 -8.96 -11.95 -32.74
CA LYS A 218 -8.17 -11.44 -33.85
C LYS A 218 -8.54 -12.28 -35.07
N GLY A 219 -9.81 -12.23 -35.44
CA GLY A 219 -10.21 -12.54 -36.79
C GLY A 219 -9.52 -11.52 -37.70
N PRO A 220 -8.90 -11.94 -38.79
CA PRO A 220 -8.35 -11.00 -39.75
C PRO A 220 -9.50 -10.10 -40.21
N MET A 221 -9.40 -8.79 -39.95
CA MET A 221 -10.26 -7.80 -40.59
C MET A 221 -10.10 -7.99 -42.10
N PRO A 222 -11.14 -8.38 -42.85
CA PRO A 222 -11.02 -8.57 -44.29
C PRO A 222 -10.70 -7.21 -44.92
N LYS A 223 -9.44 -6.98 -45.25
CA LYS A 223 -9.04 -5.87 -46.10
C LYS A 223 -9.57 -6.15 -47.50
N GLY A 224 -10.54 -5.35 -47.92
CA GLY A 224 -10.72 -5.05 -49.34
C GLY A 224 -11.70 -5.95 -50.09
N MET A 225 -12.93 -6.12 -49.58
CA MET A 225 -14.03 -6.49 -50.46
C MET A 225 -14.38 -5.31 -51.36
N ARG A 226 -13.62 -5.15 -52.44
CA ARG A 226 -13.98 -4.30 -53.59
C ARG A 226 -15.31 -4.82 -54.12
N MET A 227 -16.38 -4.06 -53.92
CA MET A 227 -17.65 -4.27 -54.60
C MET A 227 -17.40 -4.27 -56.12
N PRO A 228 -17.67 -5.38 -56.84
CA PRO A 228 -17.62 -5.38 -58.29
C PRO A 228 -18.70 -4.43 -58.80
N ARG A 229 -18.30 -3.38 -59.52
CA ARG A 229 -19.24 -2.57 -60.30
C ARG A 229 -19.83 -3.48 -61.37
N GLY A 230 -21.13 -3.74 -61.28
CA GLY A 230 -21.88 -4.48 -62.27
C GLY A 230 -21.69 -3.88 -63.66
N GLY A 231 -21.30 -4.74 -64.60
CA GLY A 231 -21.33 -4.40 -66.01
C GLY A 231 -22.77 -4.15 -66.45
N LYS A 232 -23.01 -3.01 -67.09
CA LYS A 232 -24.18 -2.86 -67.95
C LYS A 232 -23.84 -3.47 -69.29
N MET A 233 -24.53 -4.55 -69.60
CA MET A 233 -24.59 -5.19 -70.90
C MET A 233 -25.72 -4.51 -71.70
N ARG A 234 -25.43 -4.23 -72.98
CA ARG A 234 -26.27 -3.66 -74.05
C ARG A 234 -26.21 -2.14 -74.20
#